data_AF-A0A7S1JNR6-F1
#
_entry.id   AF-A0A7S1JNR6-F1
#
_cell.length_a   1.000
_cell.length_b   1.000
_cell.length_c   1.000
_cell.angle_alpha   90.00
_cell.angle_beta   90.00
_cell.angle_gamma   90.00
#
_symmetry.space_group_name_H-M   'P 1'
#
loop_
_entity.id
_entity.type
_entity.pdbx_description
1 polymer ?
#
loop_
_entity_poly.entity_id
_entity_poly.type
_entity_poly.pdbx_seq_one_letter_code
_entity_poly.pdbx_strand_id
1 'polypeptide(L)'
;TLMSWDAVICVPQTLKALAAYRFGGLFVGLVLNLIVFILFVLSIVLVYSLLLISVETKTFQLGILRMIGLNRRGLVELILIQALSYVLPALVFGLLAAVGGNALVARMFYRLTRIPVSSALSWRSIVYSCTLGILIPVVASFLPIKAALQLNIHEALDVHRSKTKVVAVQLERTATRVNWTGVLVGLLLAVFGFCIYYLVPLALISFNIALFTNIFFAVLMGMLFGFVVLSLNLEQLVERAVVFIFLWWETTAVKRMVLNNLVAHRLRNRKTTIMYAVALAFIIFLMVSYTMELETSKMDALKQKGTELAVDVESNYRKLEGILQQFMRGSRPPIHSYASVSTSLDQSLGTKQLQGEKVAFDLVTIENIGHLHVQYSTITAVSPNVFDTTGSQFLRVSERIDGGRP
;
A
#
# COMPACT_ATOMS: atom_id res chain seq x y z
N THR A 1 57.92 -5.49 -11.21
CA THR A 1 57.26 -4.27 -11.66
C THR A 1 55.89 -4.64 -12.21
N LEU A 2 54.84 -4.30 -11.44
CA LEU A 2 53.46 -3.93 -11.84
C LEU A 2 52.84 -4.73 -13.03
N MET A 3 51.76 -5.50 -12.92
CA MET A 3 50.49 -5.31 -12.21
C MET A 3 49.83 -6.69 -11.99
N SER A 4 49.25 -6.89 -10.81
CA SER A 4 48.36 -8.02 -10.50
C SER A 4 47.06 -7.89 -11.30
N TRP A 5 46.60 -9.03 -11.83
CA TRP A 5 45.28 -9.20 -12.44
C TRP A 5 44.20 -9.30 -11.34
N ASP A 6 44.12 -8.30 -10.48
CA ASP A 6 43.08 -8.24 -9.45
C ASP A 6 41.77 -7.74 -10.05
N ALA A 7 40.86 -8.70 -10.22
CA ALA A 7 39.41 -8.52 -10.29
C ALA A 7 38.90 -7.56 -11.38
N VAL A 8 38.90 -8.03 -12.63
CA VAL A 8 37.80 -7.67 -13.55
C VAL A 8 36.53 -8.28 -12.97
N ILE A 9 35.81 -7.52 -12.16
CA ILE A 9 34.47 -7.86 -11.70
C ILE A 9 33.56 -7.76 -12.93
N CYS A 10 33.56 -8.80 -13.75
CA CYS A 10 32.51 -9.04 -14.73
C CYS A 10 31.22 -9.25 -13.94
N VAL A 11 30.50 -8.16 -13.63
CA VAL A 11 29.13 -8.24 -13.12
C VAL A 11 28.34 -8.98 -14.20
N PRO A 12 27.88 -10.22 -13.95
CA PRO A 12 27.18 -10.98 -14.96
C PRO A 12 25.95 -10.20 -15.43
N GLN A 13 25.61 -10.26 -16.72
CA GLN A 13 24.46 -9.51 -17.27
C GLN A 13 23.16 -9.80 -16.52
N THR A 14 23.02 -11.00 -15.95
CA THR A 14 21.93 -11.40 -15.06
C THR A 14 21.87 -10.57 -13.77
N LEU A 15 23.02 -10.17 -13.22
CA LEU A 15 23.13 -9.37 -11.99
C LEU A 15 22.85 -7.88 -12.26
N LYS A 16 23.20 -7.37 -13.46
CA LYS A 16 22.75 -6.06 -13.95
C LYS A 16 21.24 -6.03 -14.18
N ALA A 17 20.67 -7.09 -14.74
CA ALA A 17 19.22 -7.23 -14.89
C ALA A 17 18.51 -7.33 -13.52
N LEU A 18 19.04 -8.12 -12.58
CA LEU A 18 18.51 -8.19 -11.20
C LEU A 18 18.61 -6.86 -10.44
N ALA A 19 19.66 -6.05 -10.71
CA ALA A 19 19.79 -4.72 -10.11
C ALA A 19 18.65 -3.78 -10.54
N ALA A 20 18.17 -3.89 -11.78
CA ALA A 20 16.98 -3.15 -12.25
C ALA A 20 15.71 -3.55 -11.48
N TYR A 21 15.58 -4.84 -11.12
CA TYR A 21 14.46 -5.34 -10.33
C TYR A 21 14.59 -5.11 -8.81
N ARG A 22 15.76 -4.70 -8.31
CA ARG A 22 15.97 -4.42 -6.88
C ARG A 22 15.01 -3.36 -6.36
N PHE A 23 14.76 -2.31 -7.14
CA PHE A 23 13.82 -1.25 -6.77
C PHE A 23 12.37 -1.76 -6.76
N GLY A 24 11.95 -2.50 -7.78
CA GLY A 24 10.62 -3.11 -7.83
C GLY A 24 10.37 -4.09 -6.67
N GLY A 25 11.34 -4.94 -6.35
CA GLY A 25 11.24 -5.88 -5.23
C GLY A 25 11.12 -5.19 -3.87
N LEU A 26 11.87 -4.10 -3.63
CA LEU A 26 11.76 -3.31 -2.41
C LEU A 26 10.42 -2.57 -2.32
N PHE A 27 9.90 -2.07 -3.44
CA PHE A 27 8.60 -1.42 -3.49
C PHE A 27 7.45 -2.39 -3.18
N VAL A 28 7.44 -3.56 -3.83
CA VAL A 28 6.46 -4.63 -3.52
C VAL A 28 6.58 -5.04 -2.05
N GLY A 29 7.81 -5.17 -1.54
CA GLY A 29 8.05 -5.44 -0.11
C GLY A 29 7.46 -4.37 0.82
N LEU A 30 7.59 -3.08 0.47
CA LEU A 30 6.97 -1.99 1.22
C LEU A 30 5.45 -2.08 1.20
N VAL A 31 4.85 -2.30 0.02
CA VAL A 31 3.38 -2.39 -0.11
C VAL A 31 2.84 -3.55 0.72
N LEU A 32 3.51 -4.71 0.69
CA LEU A 32 3.12 -5.86 1.52
C LEU A 32 3.29 -5.57 3.02
N ASN A 33 4.39 -4.94 3.43
CA ASN A 33 4.58 -4.55 4.84
C ASN A 33 3.51 -3.55 5.31
N LEU A 34 3.11 -2.63 4.44
CA LEU A 34 2.03 -1.67 4.70
C LEU A 34 0.68 -2.36 4.86
N ILE A 35 0.37 -3.30 3.97
CA ILE A 35 -0.84 -4.12 4.08
C ILE A 35 -0.86 -4.88 5.40
N VAL A 36 0.23 -5.57 5.76
CA VAL A 36 0.34 -6.32 7.02
C VAL A 36 0.17 -5.40 8.23
N PHE A 37 0.83 -4.25 8.24
CA PHE A 37 0.75 -3.29 9.34
C PHE A 37 -0.67 -2.74 9.52
N ILE A 38 -1.33 -2.33 8.44
CA ILE A 38 -2.68 -1.77 8.52
C ILE A 38 -3.69 -2.83 8.94
N LEU A 39 -3.60 -4.06 8.39
CA LEU A 39 -4.45 -5.18 8.81
C LEU A 39 -4.25 -5.54 10.28
N PHE A 40 -3.01 -5.43 10.79
CA PHE A 40 -2.72 -5.62 12.21
C PHE A 40 -3.42 -4.56 13.08
N VAL A 41 -3.30 -3.28 12.72
CA VAL A 41 -3.98 -2.19 13.45
C VAL A 41 -5.49 -2.34 13.39
N LEU A 42 -6.04 -2.68 12.23
CA LEU A 42 -7.46 -2.93 12.05
C LEU A 42 -7.96 -4.07 12.94
N SER A 43 -7.19 -5.15 13.04
CA SER A 43 -7.52 -6.28 13.92
C SER A 43 -7.58 -5.86 15.38
N ILE A 44 -6.61 -5.05 15.85
CA ILE A 44 -6.62 -4.51 17.22
C ILE A 44 -7.87 -3.66 17.45
N VAL A 45 -8.18 -2.73 16.55
CA VAL A 45 -9.34 -1.82 16.68
C VAL A 45 -10.66 -2.59 16.66
N LEU A 46 -10.77 -3.63 15.83
CA LEU A 46 -11.96 -4.48 15.74
C LEU A 46 -12.17 -5.27 17.04
N VAL A 47 -11.15 -5.98 17.53
CA VAL A 47 -11.23 -6.74 18.79
C VAL A 47 -11.48 -5.82 19.97
N TYR A 48 -10.82 -4.65 20.00
CA TYR A 48 -11.05 -3.61 21.01
C TYR A 48 -12.53 -3.20 21.05
N SER A 49 -13.10 -2.87 19.89
CA SER A 49 -14.49 -2.40 19.79
C SER A 49 -15.47 -3.49 20.21
N LEU A 50 -15.23 -4.74 19.77
CA LEU A 50 -16.04 -5.89 20.14
C LEU A 50 -16.06 -6.12 21.67
N LEU A 51 -14.87 -6.17 22.29
CA LEU A 51 -14.73 -6.39 23.73
C LEU A 51 -15.33 -5.25 24.55
N LEU A 52 -15.07 -4.01 24.13
CA LEU A 52 -15.63 -2.84 24.80
C LEU A 52 -17.17 -2.87 24.79
N ILE A 53 -17.79 -3.18 23.65
CA ILE A 53 -19.25 -3.30 23.54
C ILE A 53 -19.76 -4.43 24.44
N SER A 54 -19.08 -5.58 24.48
CA SER A 54 -19.43 -6.68 25.38
C SER A 54 -19.37 -6.26 26.85
N VAL A 55 -18.39 -5.45 27.25
CA VAL A 55 -18.25 -4.96 28.64
C VAL A 55 -19.35 -3.94 28.95
N GLU A 56 -19.61 -2.99 28.07
CA GLU A 56 -20.62 -1.94 28.26
C GLU A 56 -22.05 -2.52 28.34
N THR A 57 -22.35 -3.53 27.51
CA THR A 57 -23.68 -4.19 27.50
C THR A 57 -23.89 -5.10 28.73
N LYS A 58 -22.84 -5.75 29.23
CA LYS A 58 -22.91 -6.67 30.39
C LYS A 58 -22.52 -6.02 31.73
N THR A 59 -22.60 -4.69 31.83
CA THR A 59 -22.26 -3.93 33.05
C THR A 59 -22.96 -4.44 34.31
N PHE A 60 -24.26 -4.74 34.23
CA PHE A 60 -25.05 -5.28 35.36
C PHE A 60 -24.56 -6.66 35.82
N GLN A 61 -24.29 -7.58 34.88
CA GLN A 61 -23.78 -8.92 35.17
C GLN A 61 -22.39 -8.87 35.82
N LEU A 62 -21.50 -8.02 35.31
CA LEU A 62 -20.18 -7.79 35.89
C LEU A 62 -20.25 -7.12 37.28
N GLY A 63 -21.32 -6.36 37.55
CA GLY A 63 -21.63 -5.80 38.87
C GLY A 63 -22.06 -6.89 39.86
N ILE A 64 -22.96 -7.79 39.46
CA ILE A 64 -23.39 -8.94 40.28
C ILE A 64 -22.22 -9.87 40.60
N LEU A 65 -21.40 -10.23 39.61
CA LEU A 65 -20.21 -11.07 39.81
C LEU A 65 -19.27 -10.48 40.88
N ARG A 66 -19.10 -9.15 40.88
CA ARG A 66 -18.32 -8.45 41.91
C ARG A 66 -18.99 -8.45 43.29
N MET A 67 -20.33 -8.43 43.36
CA MET A 67 -21.04 -8.56 44.63
C MET A 67 -20.96 -9.97 45.22
N ILE A 68 -20.91 -11.00 44.38
CA ILE A 68 -20.76 -12.41 44.79
C ILE A 68 -19.32 -12.71 45.28
N GLY A 69 -18.37 -11.78 45.07
CA GLY A 69 -16.99 -11.89 45.57
C GLY A 69 -15.93 -12.05 44.48
N LEU A 70 -16.25 -11.81 43.21
CA LEU A 70 -15.24 -11.84 42.14
C LEU A 70 -14.20 -10.72 42.34
N ASN A 71 -12.96 -11.12 42.62
CA ASN A 71 -11.83 -10.20 42.76
C ASN A 71 -11.53 -9.44 41.47
N ARG A 72 -10.87 -8.28 41.58
CA ARG A 72 -10.44 -7.47 40.42
C ARG A 72 -9.59 -8.29 39.43
N ARG A 73 -8.73 -9.18 39.92
CA ARG A 73 -7.93 -10.09 39.09
C ARG A 73 -8.80 -11.08 38.31
N GLY A 74 -9.81 -11.66 38.95
CA GLY A 74 -10.78 -12.55 38.30
C GLY A 74 -11.59 -11.84 37.21
N LEU A 75 -11.90 -10.55 37.37
CA LEU A 75 -12.52 -9.74 36.31
C LEU A 75 -11.59 -9.54 35.10
N VAL A 76 -10.30 -9.32 35.34
CA VAL A 76 -9.29 -9.22 34.27
C VAL A 76 -9.16 -10.55 33.54
N GLU A 77 -9.03 -11.66 34.27
CA GLU A 77 -8.92 -13.02 33.72
C GLU A 77 -10.16 -13.38 32.90
N LEU A 78 -11.36 -13.05 33.38
CA LEU A 78 -12.61 -13.29 32.66
C LEU A 78 -12.62 -12.61 31.28
N ILE A 79 -12.25 -11.33 31.23
CA ILE A 79 -12.23 -10.57 29.97
C ILE A 79 -11.13 -11.08 29.03
N LEU A 80 -9.97 -11.46 29.57
CA LEU A 80 -8.85 -11.98 28.79
C LEU A 80 -9.15 -13.37 28.24
N ILE A 81 -9.78 -14.25 29.02
CA ILE A 81 -10.28 -15.56 28.56
C ILE A 81 -11.34 -15.38 27.47
N GLN A 82 -12.26 -14.42 27.63
CA GLN A 82 -13.25 -14.12 26.60
C GLN A 82 -12.57 -13.66 25.30
N ALA A 83 -11.57 -12.79 25.38
CA ALA A 83 -10.80 -12.34 24.22
C ALA A 83 -10.07 -13.50 23.53
N LEU A 84 -9.37 -14.36 24.30
CA LEU A 84 -8.69 -15.54 23.77
C LEU A 84 -9.66 -16.56 23.16
N SER A 85 -10.86 -16.71 23.73
CA SER A 85 -11.88 -17.61 23.20
C SER A 85 -12.36 -17.24 21.80
N TYR A 86 -12.29 -15.95 21.42
CA TYR A 86 -12.58 -15.52 20.05
C TYR A 86 -11.40 -15.73 19.11
N VAL A 87 -10.18 -15.48 19.60
CA VAL A 87 -8.97 -15.49 18.76
C VAL A 87 -8.45 -16.91 18.49
N LEU A 88 -8.50 -17.82 19.47
CA LEU A 88 -8.01 -19.20 19.28
C LEU A 88 -8.65 -19.93 18.09
N PRO A 89 -9.99 -20.01 17.95
CA PRO A 89 -10.59 -20.64 16.76
C PRO A 89 -10.25 -19.85 15.49
N ALA A 90 -10.25 -18.52 15.54
CA ALA A 90 -9.91 -17.68 14.40
C ALA A 90 -8.47 -17.92 13.91
N LEU A 91 -7.53 -18.17 14.81
CA LEU A 91 -6.13 -18.47 14.49
C LEU A 91 -6.02 -19.83 13.78
N VAL A 92 -6.74 -20.85 14.27
CA VAL A 92 -6.78 -22.17 13.62
C VAL A 92 -7.37 -22.07 12.21
N PHE A 93 -8.53 -21.45 12.05
CA PHE A 93 -9.15 -21.27 10.73
C PHE A 93 -8.31 -20.37 9.81
N GLY A 94 -7.66 -19.35 10.36
CA GLY A 94 -6.77 -18.45 9.62
C GLY A 94 -5.53 -19.16 9.09
N LEU A 95 -4.90 -20.04 9.89
CA LEU A 95 -3.76 -20.85 9.44
C LEU A 95 -4.19 -21.86 8.36
N LEU A 96 -5.32 -22.53 8.54
CA LEU A 96 -5.85 -23.45 7.52
C LEU A 96 -6.15 -22.72 6.20
N ALA A 97 -6.77 -21.54 6.28
CA ALA A 97 -7.03 -20.69 5.11
C ALA A 97 -5.73 -20.20 4.47
N ALA A 98 -4.69 -19.87 5.25
CA ALA A 98 -3.40 -19.44 4.73
C ALA A 98 -2.68 -20.57 3.97
N VAL A 99 -2.71 -21.81 4.47
CA VAL A 99 -2.16 -22.98 3.77
C VAL A 99 -2.90 -23.23 2.46
N GLY A 100 -4.24 -23.23 2.48
CA GLY A 100 -5.06 -23.41 1.28
C GLY A 100 -4.86 -22.28 0.25
N GLY A 101 -4.82 -21.03 0.73
CA GLY A 101 -4.58 -19.85 -0.10
C GLY A 101 -3.20 -19.86 -0.75
N ASN A 102 -2.14 -20.20 -0.01
CA ASN A 102 -0.80 -20.30 -0.56
C ASN A 102 -0.71 -21.41 -1.63
N ALA A 103 -1.35 -22.55 -1.41
CA ALA A 103 -1.43 -23.62 -2.41
C ALA A 103 -2.16 -23.18 -3.68
N LEU A 104 -3.24 -22.40 -3.55
CA LEU A 104 -3.99 -21.85 -4.67
C LEU A 104 -3.15 -20.84 -5.47
N VAL A 105 -2.49 -19.89 -4.79
CA VAL A 105 -1.63 -18.89 -5.41
C VAL A 105 -0.44 -19.56 -6.10
N ALA A 106 0.23 -20.52 -5.45
CA ALA A 106 1.32 -21.28 -6.06
C ALA A 106 0.87 -22.01 -7.33
N ARG A 107 -0.34 -22.61 -7.32
CA ARG A 107 -0.90 -23.29 -8.50
C ARG A 107 -1.25 -22.31 -9.62
N MET A 108 -1.79 -21.13 -9.31
CA MET A 108 -2.03 -20.09 -10.30
C MET A 108 -0.72 -19.59 -10.91
N PHE A 109 0.28 -19.32 -10.07
CA PHE A 109 1.58 -18.86 -10.50
C PHE A 109 2.28 -19.88 -11.41
N TYR A 110 2.20 -21.16 -11.07
CA TYR A 110 2.72 -22.25 -11.90
C TYR A 110 2.05 -22.31 -13.29
N ARG A 111 0.72 -22.08 -13.36
CA ARG A 111 0.00 -22.04 -14.64
C ARG A 111 0.47 -20.90 -15.54
N LEU A 112 0.79 -19.73 -14.96
CA LEU A 112 1.23 -18.56 -15.72
C LEU A 112 2.71 -18.65 -16.14
N THR A 113 3.58 -19.04 -15.21
CA THR A 113 5.03 -18.90 -15.40
C THR A 113 5.74 -20.20 -15.74
N ARG A 114 5.07 -21.36 -15.58
CA ARG A 114 5.66 -22.71 -15.68
C ARG A 114 6.83 -22.95 -14.70
N ILE A 115 7.04 -22.07 -13.72
CA ILE A 115 8.10 -22.20 -12.70
C ILE A 115 7.51 -22.85 -11.44
N PRO A 116 8.10 -23.94 -10.92
CA PRO A 116 7.64 -24.56 -9.69
C PRO A 116 7.97 -23.67 -8.48
N VAL A 117 6.94 -23.25 -7.75
CA VAL A 117 7.07 -22.50 -6.49
C VAL A 117 6.61 -23.39 -5.34
N SER A 118 7.33 -23.37 -4.22
CA SER A 118 6.98 -24.18 -3.04
C SER A 118 5.61 -23.76 -2.49
N SER A 119 4.70 -24.71 -2.34
CA SER A 119 3.38 -24.49 -1.75
C SER A 119 3.37 -24.54 -0.22
N ALA A 120 4.47 -24.96 0.42
CA ALA A 120 4.57 -25.07 1.87
C ALA A 120 4.81 -23.71 2.54
N LEU A 121 4.12 -23.46 3.66
CA LEU A 121 4.40 -22.30 4.52
C LEU A 121 5.73 -22.50 5.24
N SER A 122 6.55 -21.44 5.29
CA SER A 122 7.74 -21.43 6.12
C SER A 122 7.37 -21.47 7.61
N TRP A 123 8.10 -22.26 8.39
CA TRP A 123 7.96 -22.33 9.86
C TRP A 123 8.02 -20.94 10.51
N ARG A 124 8.90 -20.06 10.02
CA ARG A 124 9.03 -18.69 10.55
C ARG A 124 7.72 -17.90 10.44
N SER A 125 7.02 -18.03 9.31
CA SER A 125 5.74 -17.33 9.08
C SER A 125 4.64 -17.81 10.03
N ILE A 126 4.62 -19.11 10.35
CA ILE A 126 3.67 -19.70 11.31
C ILE A 126 3.95 -19.17 12.72
N VAL A 127 5.22 -19.10 13.13
CA VAL A 127 5.58 -18.52 14.43
C VAL A 127 5.19 -17.05 14.50
N TYR A 128 5.46 -16.26 13.45
CA TYR A 128 5.06 -14.85 13.41
C TYR A 128 3.54 -14.65 13.45
N SER A 129 2.77 -15.45 12.72
CA SER A 129 1.29 -15.34 12.76
C SER A 129 0.71 -15.78 14.11
N CYS A 130 1.25 -16.83 14.73
CA CYS A 130 0.83 -17.28 16.06
C CYS A 130 1.13 -16.22 17.13
N THR A 131 2.35 -15.67 17.12
CA THR A 131 2.77 -14.63 18.09
C THR A 131 1.92 -13.37 17.94
N LEU A 132 1.73 -12.86 16.72
CA LEU A 132 0.84 -11.71 16.47
C LEU A 132 -0.61 -12.01 16.83
N GLY A 133 -1.11 -13.21 16.49
CA GLY A 133 -2.48 -13.64 16.78
C GLY A 133 -2.80 -13.60 18.28
N ILE A 134 -1.85 -14.01 19.13
CA ILE A 134 -2.01 -13.94 20.60
C ILE A 134 -1.77 -12.52 21.14
N LEU A 135 -0.86 -11.76 20.54
CA LEU A 135 -0.54 -10.40 20.96
C LEU A 135 -1.72 -9.43 20.77
N ILE A 136 -2.44 -9.55 19.65
CA ILE A 136 -3.59 -8.69 19.29
C ILE A 136 -4.65 -8.61 20.40
N PRO A 137 -5.25 -9.73 20.89
CA PRO A 137 -6.28 -9.66 21.93
C PRO A 137 -5.74 -9.13 23.26
N VAL A 138 -4.48 -9.41 23.61
CA VAL A 138 -3.87 -8.90 24.83
C VAL A 138 -3.79 -7.37 24.78
N VAL A 139 -3.24 -6.82 23.68
CA VAL A 139 -3.14 -5.36 23.49
C VAL A 139 -4.52 -4.72 23.41
N ALA A 140 -5.43 -5.31 22.64
CA ALA A 140 -6.79 -4.80 22.44
C ALA A 140 -7.63 -4.80 23.73
N SER A 141 -7.41 -5.76 24.64
CA SER A 141 -8.16 -5.92 25.89
C SER A 141 -7.82 -4.87 26.96
N PHE A 142 -6.70 -4.16 26.85
CA PHE A 142 -6.23 -3.22 27.87
C PHE A 142 -7.27 -2.15 28.25
N LEU A 143 -7.85 -1.47 27.26
CA LEU A 143 -8.86 -0.43 27.47
C LEU A 143 -10.21 -1.00 27.99
N PRO A 144 -10.78 -2.07 27.41
CA PRO A 144 -11.97 -2.74 27.95
C PRO A 144 -11.80 -3.20 29.40
N ILE A 145 -10.63 -3.76 29.75
CA ILE A 145 -10.31 -4.18 31.12
C ILE A 145 -10.32 -2.97 32.05
N LYS A 146 -9.66 -1.88 31.65
CA LYS A 146 -9.65 -0.63 32.44
C LYS A 146 -11.08 -0.09 32.63
N ALA A 147 -11.89 -0.07 31.58
CA ALA A 147 -13.27 0.36 31.64
C ALA A 147 -14.09 -0.53 32.59
N ALA A 148 -13.92 -1.85 32.53
CA ALA A 148 -14.60 -2.78 33.43
C ALA A 148 -14.21 -2.54 34.89
N LEU A 149 -12.92 -2.39 35.19
CA LEU A 149 -12.42 -2.17 36.55
C LEU A 149 -12.88 -0.84 37.16
N GLN A 150 -13.11 0.19 36.33
CA GLN A 150 -13.56 1.51 36.75
C GLN A 150 -15.08 1.61 36.99
N LEU A 151 -15.86 0.56 36.64
CA LEU A 151 -17.30 0.55 36.92
C LEU A 151 -17.56 0.47 38.43
N ASN A 152 -18.29 1.46 38.95
CA ASN A 152 -18.79 1.43 40.32
C ASN A 152 -19.95 0.44 40.45
N ILE A 153 -19.93 -0.40 41.50
CA ILE A 153 -20.96 -1.42 41.73
C ILE A 153 -22.35 -0.79 41.88
N HIS A 154 -22.44 0.31 42.63
CA HIS A 154 -23.70 1.04 42.81
C HIS A 154 -24.23 1.61 41.48
N GLU A 155 -23.36 2.23 40.66
CA GLU A 155 -23.75 2.74 39.32
C GLU A 155 -24.09 1.61 38.34
N ALA A 156 -23.54 0.41 38.52
CA ALA A 156 -23.81 -0.73 37.65
C ALA A 156 -25.15 -1.42 37.94
N LEU A 157 -25.68 -1.28 39.16
CA LEU A 157 -26.94 -1.89 39.62
C LEU A 157 -28.13 -0.95 39.56
N ASP A 158 -27.90 0.36 39.48
CA ASP A 158 -28.96 1.35 39.31
C ASP A 158 -29.49 1.34 37.86
N VAL A 159 -30.60 0.61 37.66
CA VAL A 159 -31.29 0.48 36.37
C VAL A 159 -32.07 1.75 35.99
N HIS A 160 -32.40 2.60 36.97
CA HIS A 160 -33.33 3.71 36.79
C HIS A 160 -32.65 5.04 36.44
N ARG A 161 -31.32 5.13 36.58
CA ARG A 161 -30.55 6.34 36.25
C ARG A 161 -30.01 6.29 34.81
N SER A 162 -30.25 7.36 34.04
CA SER A 162 -29.67 7.47 32.70
C SER A 162 -28.14 7.49 32.80
N LYS A 163 -27.47 6.59 32.06
CA LYS A 163 -26.00 6.41 32.07
C LYS A 163 -25.23 7.60 31.45
N THR A 164 -25.93 8.63 30.99
CA THR A 164 -25.34 9.90 30.57
C THR A 164 -24.82 10.63 31.81
N LYS A 165 -23.55 10.41 32.17
CA LYS A 165 -22.83 11.28 33.11
C LYS A 165 -22.90 12.70 32.55
N VAL A 166 -23.74 13.52 33.17
CA VAL A 166 -23.82 14.96 32.91
C VAL A 166 -22.39 15.48 32.96
N VAL A 167 -22.00 16.14 31.87
CA VAL A 167 -20.68 16.71 31.64
C VAL A 167 -20.24 17.41 32.92
N ALA A 168 -19.27 16.82 33.63
CA ALA A 168 -18.62 17.52 34.72
C ALA A 168 -17.95 18.72 34.07
N VAL A 169 -18.58 19.90 34.21
CA VAL A 169 -17.96 21.16 33.86
C VAL A 169 -16.82 21.32 34.84
N GLN A 170 -15.66 20.78 34.47
CA GLN A 170 -14.41 21.08 35.14
C GLN A 170 -14.16 22.55 34.83
N LEU A 171 -14.58 23.42 35.75
CA LEU A 171 -14.14 24.80 35.82
C LEU A 171 -12.62 24.77 35.99
N GLU A 172 -11.90 24.76 34.88
CA GLU A 172 -10.46 24.94 34.88
C GLU A 172 -10.17 26.38 35.33
N ARG A 173 -9.94 26.54 36.64
CA ARG A 173 -9.26 27.73 37.16
C ARG A 173 -7.90 27.79 36.47
N THR A 174 -7.63 28.93 35.84
CA THR A 174 -6.42 29.31 35.10
C THR A 174 -5.16 29.22 35.99
N ALA A 175 -4.79 28.02 36.39
CA ALA A 175 -3.48 27.71 36.95
C ALA A 175 -2.67 27.10 35.81
N THR A 176 -1.57 27.75 35.48
CA THR A 176 -0.44 27.35 34.61
C THR A 176 -0.28 25.84 34.36
N ARG A 177 -1.20 25.22 33.61
CA ARG A 177 -1.09 23.85 33.13
C ARG A 177 -0.57 23.89 31.72
N VAL A 178 0.55 23.22 31.51
CA VAL A 178 1.13 23.02 30.17
C VAL A 178 0.08 22.37 29.29
N ASN A 179 -0.23 23.00 28.16
CA ASN A 179 -1.09 22.42 27.15
C ASN A 179 -0.36 21.24 26.48
N TRP A 180 -0.42 20.07 27.11
CA TRP A 180 0.21 18.84 26.63
C TRP A 180 -0.21 18.48 25.21
N THR A 181 -1.43 18.84 24.79
CA THR A 181 -1.89 18.67 23.41
C THR A 181 -1.06 19.51 22.44
N GLY A 182 -0.84 20.79 22.77
CA GLY A 182 0.00 21.68 21.95
C GLY A 182 1.45 21.22 21.89
N VAL A 183 2.02 20.76 23.01
CA VAL A 183 3.38 20.20 23.06
C VAL A 183 3.49 18.95 22.19
N LEU A 184 2.50 18.04 22.27
CA LEU A 184 2.51 16.80 21.49
C LEU A 184 2.37 17.06 19.98
N VAL A 185 1.50 18.00 19.59
CA VAL A 185 1.36 18.41 18.18
C VAL A 185 2.64 19.08 17.68
N GLY A 186 3.24 19.97 18.47
CA GLY A 186 4.53 20.61 18.14
C GLY A 186 5.66 19.59 17.96
N LEU A 187 5.75 18.60 18.85
CA LEU A 187 6.71 17.50 18.75
C LEU A 187 6.49 16.68 17.46
N LEU A 188 5.25 16.32 17.16
CA LEU A 188 4.92 15.56 15.94
C LEU A 188 5.30 16.32 14.67
N LEU A 189 4.99 17.61 14.60
CA LEU A 189 5.37 18.47 13.48
C LEU A 189 6.89 18.58 13.34
N ALA A 190 7.61 18.71 14.46
CA ALA A 190 9.07 18.76 14.47
C ALA A 190 9.70 17.44 13.99
N VAL A 191 9.20 16.29 14.46
CA VAL A 191 9.65 14.97 14.01
C VAL A 191 9.35 14.77 12.52
N PHE A 192 8.16 15.14 12.07
CA PHE A 192 7.79 15.07 10.65
C PHE A 192 8.69 15.95 9.78
N GLY A 193 8.94 17.19 10.21
CA GLY A 193 9.85 18.12 9.56
C GLY A 193 11.28 17.58 9.51
N PHE A 194 11.79 17.03 10.61
CA PHE A 194 13.11 16.40 10.66
C PHE A 194 13.22 15.19 9.71
N CYS A 195 12.20 14.33 9.68
CA CYS A 195 12.15 13.19 8.75
C CYS A 195 12.25 13.65 7.30
N ILE A 196 11.52 14.69 6.91
CA ILE A 196 11.49 15.17 5.53
C ILE A 196 12.75 15.97 5.16
N TYR A 197 13.15 16.93 5.99
CA TYR A 197 14.23 17.86 5.63
C TYR A 197 15.63 17.29 5.87
N TYR A 198 15.79 16.36 6.81
CA TYR A 198 17.10 15.79 7.11
C TYR A 198 17.21 14.35 6.63
N LEU A 199 16.29 13.48 7.04
CA LEU A 199 16.44 12.05 6.79
C LEU A 199 16.23 11.68 5.30
N VAL A 200 15.29 12.32 4.58
CA VAL A 200 15.11 12.04 3.14
C VAL A 200 16.34 12.47 2.31
N PRO A 201 16.88 13.69 2.42
CA PRO A 201 18.12 14.06 1.74
C PRO A 201 19.30 13.18 2.14
N LEU A 202 19.44 12.85 3.43
CA LEU A 202 20.49 11.94 3.89
C LEU A 202 20.36 10.57 3.21
N ALA A 203 19.14 10.01 3.11
CA ALA A 203 18.89 8.73 2.45
C ALA A 203 19.28 8.75 0.97
N LEU A 204 19.01 9.86 0.29
CA LEU A 204 19.34 10.07 -1.12
C LEU A 204 20.85 10.24 -1.32
N ILE A 205 21.51 11.05 -0.49
CA ILE A 205 22.96 11.30 -0.56
C ILE A 205 23.75 10.03 -0.22
N SER A 206 23.31 9.27 0.80
CA SER A 206 23.95 8.02 1.19
C SER A 206 23.58 6.84 0.27
N PHE A 207 22.73 7.07 -0.75
CA PHE A 207 22.12 6.03 -1.60
C PHE A 207 21.54 4.84 -0.81
N ASN A 208 21.02 5.10 0.40
CA ASN A 208 20.46 4.05 1.26
C ASN A 208 18.96 3.91 0.99
N ILE A 209 18.65 3.07 0.01
CA ILE A 209 17.28 2.83 -0.46
C ILE A 209 16.40 2.30 0.68
N ALA A 210 16.93 1.43 1.55
CA ALA A 210 16.15 0.88 2.66
C ALA A 210 15.70 1.97 3.63
N LEU A 211 16.59 2.91 3.96
CA LEU A 211 16.28 4.03 4.84
C LEU A 211 15.26 4.97 4.17
N PHE A 212 15.42 5.25 2.88
CA PHE A 212 14.45 6.02 2.09
C PHE A 212 13.06 5.37 2.11
N THR A 213 12.99 4.07 1.82
CA THR A 213 11.75 3.27 1.81
C THR A 213 11.08 3.25 3.18
N ASN A 214 11.84 3.10 4.27
CA ASN A 214 11.29 3.10 5.63
C ASN A 214 10.73 4.47 6.05
N ILE A 215 11.37 5.58 5.66
CA ILE A 215 10.85 6.92 5.91
C ILE A 215 9.56 7.14 5.11
N PHE A 216 9.56 6.76 3.84
CA PHE A 216 8.38 6.87 2.98
C PHE A 216 7.18 6.12 3.59
N PHE A 217 7.41 4.89 4.08
CA PHE A 217 6.42 4.13 4.83
C PHE A 217 5.89 4.88 6.06
N ALA A 218 6.78 5.42 6.89
CA ALA A 218 6.40 6.13 8.12
C ALA A 218 5.56 7.39 7.82
N VAL A 219 5.96 8.16 6.80
CA VAL A 219 5.23 9.36 6.34
C VAL A 219 3.85 8.98 5.81
N LEU A 220 3.75 7.95 4.98
CA LEU A 220 2.48 7.50 4.40
C LEU A 220 1.52 7.01 5.49
N MET A 221 2.01 6.24 6.47
CA MET A 221 1.21 5.84 7.64
C MET A 221 0.75 7.02 8.49
N GLY A 222 1.63 7.99 8.74
CA GLY A 222 1.29 9.22 9.45
C GLY A 222 0.19 10.00 8.74
N MET A 223 0.27 10.10 7.41
CA MET A 223 -0.75 10.74 6.59
C MET A 223 -2.10 10.00 6.63
N LEU A 224 -2.10 8.66 6.52
CA LEU A 224 -3.33 7.86 6.58
C LEU A 224 -4.05 8.05 7.91
N PHE A 225 -3.34 7.90 9.04
CA PHE A 225 -3.94 8.14 10.35
C PHE A 225 -4.34 9.60 10.55
N GLY A 226 -3.54 10.55 10.04
CA GLY A 226 -3.86 11.98 10.07
C GLY A 226 -5.19 12.30 9.38
N PHE A 227 -5.42 11.75 8.19
CA PHE A 227 -6.70 11.92 7.48
C PHE A 227 -7.87 11.24 8.20
N VAL A 228 -7.66 10.08 8.82
CA VAL A 228 -8.71 9.44 9.64
C VAL A 228 -9.08 10.32 10.83
N VAL A 229 -8.10 10.89 11.54
CA VAL A 229 -8.37 11.80 12.68
C VAL A 229 -9.03 13.09 12.21
N LEU A 230 -8.60 13.64 11.07
CA LEU A 230 -9.22 14.82 10.45
C LEU A 230 -10.70 14.56 10.12
N SER A 231 -11.02 13.36 9.63
CA SER A 231 -12.40 12.94 9.31
C SER A 231 -13.34 13.02 10.53
N LEU A 232 -12.83 12.81 11.76
CA LEU A 232 -13.64 12.93 12.98
C LEU A 232 -14.10 14.35 13.29
N ASN A 233 -13.44 15.37 12.73
CA ASN A 233 -13.90 16.75 12.84
C ASN A 233 -15.04 17.04 11.86
N LEU A 234 -15.07 16.35 10.72
CA LEU A 234 -16.14 16.44 9.74
C LEU A 234 -17.42 15.72 10.19
N GLU A 235 -17.33 14.81 11.17
CA GLU A 235 -18.46 14.06 11.73
C GLU A 235 -19.64 14.98 12.10
N GLN A 236 -19.39 16.10 12.79
CA GLN A 236 -20.46 17.04 13.19
C GLN A 236 -21.16 17.71 11.99
N LEU A 237 -20.39 18.01 10.94
CA LEU A 237 -20.91 18.62 9.74
C LEU A 237 -21.77 17.60 8.97
N VAL A 238 -21.31 16.35 8.91
CA VAL A 238 -22.05 15.23 8.30
C VAL A 238 -23.33 14.92 9.09
N GLU A 239 -23.29 14.86 10.42
CA GLU A 239 -24.48 14.64 11.27
C GLU A 239 -25.58 15.68 10.97
N ARG A 240 -25.21 16.96 10.85
CA ARG A 240 -26.14 18.04 10.52
C ARG A 240 -26.66 17.94 9.09
N ALA A 241 -25.78 17.63 8.13
CA ALA A 241 -26.17 17.44 6.73
C ALA A 241 -27.16 16.27 6.57
N VAL A 242 -26.90 15.13 7.23
CA VAL A 242 -27.77 13.95 7.20
C VAL A 242 -29.15 14.28 7.79
N VAL A 243 -29.20 14.94 8.96
CA VAL A 243 -30.48 15.36 9.55
C VAL A 243 -31.20 16.37 8.65
N PHE A 244 -30.49 17.30 8.03
CA PHE A 244 -31.09 18.28 7.12
C PHE A 244 -31.68 17.62 5.86
N ILE A 245 -30.95 16.68 5.25
CA ILE A 245 -31.35 16.02 3.99
C ILE A 245 -32.46 14.98 4.24
N PHE A 246 -32.27 14.07 5.20
CA PHE A 246 -33.20 12.95 5.40
C PHE A 246 -34.45 13.34 6.18
N LEU A 247 -34.31 14.20 7.18
CA LEU A 247 -35.44 14.65 8.00
C LEU A 247 -36.02 15.97 7.49
N TRP A 248 -35.80 16.34 6.22
CA TRP A 248 -36.24 17.63 5.68
C TRP A 248 -37.74 17.93 5.92
N TRP A 249 -38.62 16.93 5.79
CA TRP A 249 -40.07 17.01 6.06
C TRP A 249 -40.38 17.18 7.56
N GLU A 250 -39.57 16.62 8.45
CA GLU A 250 -39.89 16.56 9.89
C GLU A 250 -39.83 17.91 10.61
N THR A 251 -40.55 17.98 11.72
CA THR A 251 -40.61 19.18 12.57
C THR A 251 -39.24 19.54 13.18
N THR A 252 -39.03 20.83 13.46
CA THR A 252 -37.78 21.32 14.06
C THR A 252 -37.47 20.68 15.40
N ALA A 253 -38.50 20.28 16.17
CA ALA A 253 -38.35 19.58 17.44
C ALA A 253 -37.71 18.20 17.27
N VAL A 254 -38.18 17.41 16.29
CA VAL A 254 -37.63 16.08 15.98
C VAL A 254 -36.18 16.20 15.51
N LYS A 255 -35.87 17.13 14.60
CA LYS A 255 -34.50 17.40 14.14
C LYS A 255 -33.55 17.71 15.31
N ARG A 256 -33.99 18.56 16.24
CA ARG A 256 -33.20 18.95 17.42
C ARG A 256 -33.03 17.78 18.40
N MET A 257 -34.06 16.95 18.59
CA MET A 257 -33.97 15.74 19.42
C MET A 257 -32.96 14.74 18.86
N VAL A 258 -32.99 14.49 17.54
CA VAL A 258 -32.04 13.60 16.87
C VAL A 258 -30.61 14.12 17.01
N LEU A 259 -30.37 15.41 16.75
CA LEU A 259 -29.05 16.02 16.90
C LEU A 259 -28.54 15.95 18.35
N ASN A 260 -29.40 16.22 19.33
CA ASN A 260 -29.03 16.13 20.74
C ASN A 260 -28.66 14.69 21.13
N ASN A 261 -29.37 13.69 20.58
CA ASN A 261 -29.08 12.28 20.81
C ASN A 261 -27.74 11.85 20.18
N LEU A 262 -27.45 12.29 18.96
CA LEU A 262 -26.16 12.05 18.30
C LEU A 262 -25.00 12.65 19.10
N VAL A 263 -25.16 13.89 19.59
CA VAL A 263 -24.16 14.55 20.45
C VAL A 263 -23.97 13.80 21.77
N ALA A 264 -25.05 13.35 22.41
CA ALA A 264 -25.00 12.62 23.68
C ALA A 264 -24.19 11.31 23.57
N HIS A 265 -24.24 10.63 22.42
CA HIS A 265 -23.52 9.38 22.17
C HIS A 265 -22.25 9.52 21.32
N ARG A 266 -21.78 10.76 21.06
CA ARG A 266 -20.63 11.03 20.19
C ARG A 266 -19.38 10.24 20.56
N LEU A 267 -19.01 10.15 21.84
CA LEU A 267 -17.81 9.41 22.26
C LEU A 267 -17.88 7.92 21.93
N ARG A 268 -19.08 7.32 21.95
CA ARG A 268 -19.29 5.94 21.56
C ARG A 268 -19.26 5.80 20.03
N ASN A 269 -19.97 6.70 19.33
CA ASN A 269 -20.04 6.70 17.87
C ASN A 269 -18.66 6.89 17.23
N ARG A 270 -17.83 7.79 17.77
CA ARG A 270 -16.46 8.03 17.31
C ARG A 270 -15.58 6.79 17.31
N LYS A 271 -15.71 5.90 18.31
CA LYS A 271 -14.93 4.64 18.34
C LYS A 271 -15.24 3.78 17.12
N THR A 272 -16.51 3.68 16.78
CA THR A 272 -17.01 2.96 15.60
C THR A 272 -16.64 3.68 14.29
N THR A 273 -16.75 5.01 14.25
CA THR A 273 -16.36 5.84 13.10
C THR A 273 -14.87 5.65 12.78
N ILE A 274 -13.99 5.67 13.79
CA ILE A 274 -12.55 5.40 13.60
C ILE A 274 -12.33 4.02 12.98
N MET A 275 -12.97 2.98 13.52
CA MET A 275 -12.84 1.62 13.01
C MET A 275 -13.19 1.53 11.52
N TYR A 276 -14.35 2.05 11.13
CA TYR A 276 -14.77 2.04 9.73
C TYR A 276 -13.93 2.96 8.84
N ALA A 277 -13.51 4.12 9.33
CA ALA A 277 -12.70 5.06 8.57
C ALA A 277 -11.31 4.50 8.25
N VAL A 278 -10.63 3.85 9.22
CA VAL A 278 -9.35 3.18 8.95
C VAL A 278 -9.53 2.05 7.94
N ALA A 279 -10.60 1.26 8.05
CA ALA A 279 -10.85 0.13 7.15
C ALA A 279 -11.12 0.60 5.71
N LEU A 280 -11.98 1.61 5.56
CA LEU A 280 -12.30 2.18 4.26
C LEU A 280 -11.09 2.87 3.63
N ALA A 281 -10.35 3.66 4.41
CA ALA A 281 -9.14 4.33 3.95
C ALA A 281 -8.10 3.31 3.45
N PHE A 282 -7.94 2.19 4.16
CA PHE A 282 -7.06 1.10 3.74
C PHE A 282 -7.49 0.47 2.42
N ILE A 283 -8.77 0.13 2.27
CA ILE A 283 -9.29 -0.51 1.04
C ILE A 283 -9.11 0.43 -0.15
N ILE A 284 -9.45 1.71 0.00
CA ILE A 284 -9.27 2.73 -1.05
C ILE A 284 -7.79 2.86 -1.39
N PHE A 285 -6.92 2.98 -0.37
CA PHE A 285 -5.49 3.08 -0.57
C PHE A 285 -4.93 1.89 -1.34
N LEU A 286 -5.30 0.66 -0.98
CA LEU A 286 -4.84 -0.56 -1.63
C LEU A 286 -5.32 -0.60 -3.08
N MET A 287 -6.60 -0.30 -3.32
CA MET A 287 -7.17 -0.29 -4.66
C MET A 287 -6.46 0.73 -5.56
N VAL A 288 -6.33 1.97 -5.10
CA VAL A 288 -5.67 3.04 -5.85
C VAL A 288 -4.19 2.72 -6.08
N SER A 289 -3.49 2.20 -5.07
CA SER A 289 -2.08 1.82 -5.21
C SER A 289 -1.90 0.70 -6.23
N TYR A 290 -2.77 -0.31 -6.21
CA TYR A 290 -2.73 -1.42 -7.15
C TYR A 290 -3.05 -0.97 -8.58
N THR A 291 -4.08 -0.13 -8.77
CA THR A 291 -4.41 0.40 -10.10
C THR A 291 -3.30 1.28 -10.65
N MET A 292 -2.71 2.15 -9.82
CA MET A 292 -1.59 3.00 -10.21
C MET A 292 -0.36 2.18 -10.61
N GLU A 293 -0.05 1.10 -9.89
CA GLU A 293 1.06 0.20 -10.22
C GLU A 293 0.82 -0.55 -11.53
N LEU A 294 -0.41 -1.06 -11.74
CA LEU A 294 -0.78 -1.73 -12.98
C LEU A 294 -0.69 -0.78 -14.18
N GLU A 295 -1.19 0.44 -14.03
CA GLU A 295 -1.14 1.46 -15.09
C GLU A 295 0.30 1.89 -15.37
N THR A 296 1.13 2.08 -14.34
CA THR A 296 2.55 2.41 -14.49
C THR A 296 3.31 1.28 -15.18
N SER A 297 3.10 0.03 -14.77
CA SER A 297 3.71 -1.15 -15.39
C SER A 297 3.27 -1.33 -16.84
N LYS A 298 1.98 -1.11 -17.13
CA LYS A 298 1.47 -1.10 -18.52
C LYS A 298 2.13 0.03 -19.32
N MET A 299 2.23 1.23 -18.78
CA MET A 299 2.82 2.39 -19.44
C MET A 299 4.31 2.19 -19.71
N ASP A 300 5.05 1.62 -18.76
CA ASP A 300 6.47 1.29 -18.93
C ASP A 300 6.67 0.20 -19.98
N ALA A 301 5.82 -0.84 -19.99
CA ALA A 301 5.84 -1.86 -21.03
C ALA A 301 5.54 -1.27 -22.42
N LEU A 302 4.56 -0.36 -22.51
CA LEU A 302 4.23 0.35 -23.75
C LEU A 302 5.35 1.30 -24.17
N LYS A 303 6.01 1.99 -23.24
CA LYS A 303 7.15 2.86 -23.52
C LYS A 303 8.37 2.08 -24.01
N GLN A 304 8.65 0.91 -23.43
CA GLN A 304 9.74 0.05 -23.87
C GLN A 304 9.50 -0.56 -25.25
N LYS A 305 8.25 -0.94 -25.55
CA LYS A 305 7.90 -1.62 -26.81
C LYS A 305 7.44 -0.68 -27.92
N GLY A 306 6.95 0.51 -27.59
CA GLY A 306 6.32 1.48 -28.50
C GLY A 306 4.92 1.09 -29.00
N THR A 307 4.49 -0.15 -28.77
CA THR A 307 3.22 -0.73 -29.24
C THR A 307 2.62 -1.68 -28.20
N GLU A 308 1.32 -1.97 -28.32
CA GLU A 308 0.65 -2.95 -27.46
C GLU A 308 1.14 -4.39 -27.70
N LEU A 309 1.55 -4.69 -28.93
CA LEU A 309 2.09 -5.98 -29.36
C LEU A 309 3.41 -5.76 -30.10
N ALA A 310 4.47 -6.38 -29.58
CA ALA A 310 5.78 -6.43 -30.23
C ALA A 310 6.19 -7.89 -30.40
N VAL A 311 6.63 -8.23 -31.61
CA VAL A 311 7.16 -9.56 -31.95
C VAL A 311 8.62 -9.36 -32.30
N ASP A 312 9.50 -9.89 -31.47
CA ASP A 312 10.94 -9.88 -31.71
C ASP A 312 11.37 -11.20 -32.36
N VAL A 313 12.23 -11.11 -33.37
CA VAL A 313 12.57 -12.24 -34.25
C VAL A 313 14.08 -12.26 -34.47
N GLU A 314 14.73 -13.19 -33.80
CA GLU A 314 16.19 -13.34 -33.83
C GLU A 314 16.71 -14.06 -35.10
N SER A 315 15.85 -14.75 -35.87
CA SER A 315 16.29 -15.44 -37.11
C SER A 315 15.19 -15.64 -38.19
N ASN A 316 15.66 -15.69 -39.45
CA ASN A 316 14.98 -16.00 -40.72
C ASN A 316 13.50 -15.57 -40.85
N TYR A 317 13.29 -14.30 -41.20
CA TYR A 317 12.01 -13.62 -41.46
C TYR A 317 11.00 -14.42 -42.31
N ARG A 318 11.46 -15.24 -43.28
CA ARG A 318 10.57 -15.98 -44.20
C ARG A 318 9.70 -17.05 -43.54
N LYS A 319 10.09 -17.63 -42.39
CA LYS A 319 9.23 -18.59 -41.66
C LYS A 319 8.18 -17.90 -40.80
N LEU A 320 8.32 -16.60 -40.57
CA LEU A 320 7.49 -15.84 -39.64
C LEU A 320 6.13 -15.49 -40.24
N GLU A 321 6.06 -15.21 -41.54
CA GLU A 321 4.86 -14.67 -42.19
C GLU A 321 3.63 -15.58 -42.03
N GLY A 322 3.81 -16.90 -42.11
CA GLY A 322 2.74 -17.87 -41.86
C GLY A 322 2.28 -17.91 -40.41
N ILE A 323 3.21 -17.83 -39.45
CA ILE A 323 2.91 -17.85 -38.01
C ILE A 323 2.22 -16.54 -37.59
N LEU A 324 2.68 -15.42 -38.14
CA LEU A 324 2.12 -14.10 -37.85
C LEU A 324 0.71 -13.98 -38.42
N GLN A 325 0.44 -14.48 -39.63
CA GLN A 325 -0.92 -14.56 -40.17
C GLN A 325 -1.85 -15.45 -39.34
N GLN A 326 -1.36 -16.58 -38.84
CA GLN A 326 -2.14 -17.45 -37.96
C GLN A 326 -2.44 -16.76 -36.61
N PHE A 327 -1.47 -16.04 -36.07
CA PHE A 327 -1.63 -15.25 -34.85
C PHE A 327 -2.64 -14.11 -35.03
N MET A 328 -2.54 -13.36 -36.15
CA MET A 328 -3.47 -12.27 -36.48
C MET A 328 -4.93 -12.73 -36.63
N ARG A 329 -5.16 -13.94 -37.17
CA ARG A 329 -6.51 -14.51 -37.28
C ARG A 329 -7.08 -14.98 -35.94
N GLY A 330 -6.22 -15.31 -34.97
CA GLY A 330 -6.61 -15.78 -33.64
C GLY A 330 -6.70 -14.69 -32.57
N SER A 331 -6.05 -13.54 -32.77
CA SER A 331 -5.98 -12.46 -31.79
C SER A 331 -7.32 -11.72 -31.61
N ARG A 332 -7.72 -11.52 -30.35
CA ARG A 332 -8.82 -10.64 -29.94
C ARG A 332 -8.29 -9.66 -28.88
N PRO A 333 -8.35 -8.34 -29.07
CA PRO A 333 -8.96 -7.60 -30.19
C PRO A 333 -8.24 -7.80 -31.55
N PRO A 334 -8.92 -7.53 -32.70
CA PRO A 334 -8.33 -7.67 -34.03
C PRO A 334 -7.20 -6.67 -34.26
N ILE A 335 -6.14 -7.11 -34.94
CA ILE A 335 -4.98 -6.28 -35.26
C ILE A 335 -5.32 -5.40 -36.46
N HIS A 336 -5.35 -4.07 -36.26
CA HIS A 336 -5.73 -3.09 -37.29
C HIS A 336 -4.60 -2.80 -38.28
N SER A 337 -3.36 -2.74 -37.81
CA SER A 337 -2.18 -2.42 -38.61
C SER A 337 -0.93 -3.01 -37.93
N TYR A 338 0.08 -3.32 -38.73
CA TYR A 338 1.39 -3.74 -38.24
C TYR A 338 2.49 -3.06 -39.05
N ALA A 339 3.65 -2.90 -38.44
CA ALA A 339 4.83 -2.34 -39.06
C ALA A 339 6.05 -3.16 -38.67
N SER A 340 7.07 -3.16 -39.53
CA SER A 340 8.30 -3.89 -39.33
C SER A 340 9.46 -2.93 -39.14
N VAL A 341 10.31 -3.25 -38.16
CA VAL A 341 11.53 -2.51 -37.84
C VAL A 341 12.68 -3.50 -37.91
N SER A 342 13.71 -3.19 -38.68
CA SER A 342 14.90 -4.03 -38.74
C SER A 342 15.70 -3.93 -37.44
N THR A 343 16.62 -4.86 -37.22
CA THR A 343 17.69 -4.61 -36.24
C THR A 343 18.50 -3.38 -36.66
N SER A 344 19.11 -2.71 -35.68
CA SER A 344 20.00 -1.57 -35.95
C SER A 344 21.15 -2.01 -36.89
N LEU A 345 21.53 -1.12 -37.80
CA LEU A 345 22.59 -1.38 -38.78
C LEU A 345 23.94 -1.69 -38.11
N ASP A 346 24.19 -1.09 -36.94
CA ASP A 346 25.38 -1.33 -36.11
C ASP A 346 25.49 -2.80 -35.66
N GLN A 347 24.39 -3.34 -35.12
CA GLN A 347 24.34 -4.75 -34.70
C GLN A 347 24.49 -5.73 -35.87
N SER A 348 24.05 -5.35 -37.08
CA SER A 348 24.14 -6.19 -38.27
C SER A 348 25.52 -6.15 -38.95
N LEU A 349 26.21 -5.00 -38.93
CA LEU A 349 27.52 -4.81 -39.56
C LEU A 349 28.70 -5.26 -38.68
N GLY A 350 28.50 -5.34 -37.35
CA GLY A 350 29.42 -5.93 -36.38
C GLY A 350 30.91 -5.75 -36.70
N THR A 351 31.49 -4.57 -36.49
CA THR A 351 32.93 -4.25 -36.71
C THR A 351 33.54 -4.66 -38.06
N LYS A 352 32.77 -5.18 -39.03
CA LYS A 352 33.30 -5.56 -40.34
C LYS A 352 33.38 -4.32 -41.20
N GLN A 353 34.62 -3.91 -41.48
CA GLN A 353 35.00 -2.87 -42.41
C GLN A 353 34.23 -3.04 -43.73
N LEU A 354 33.25 -2.18 -43.95
CA LEU A 354 32.74 -1.91 -45.29
C LEU A 354 33.87 -1.20 -46.03
N GLN A 355 34.53 -1.91 -46.95
CA GLN A 355 35.42 -1.35 -47.99
C GLN A 355 36.27 -0.13 -47.56
N GLY A 356 37.06 -0.28 -46.50
CA GLY A 356 38.08 0.71 -46.12
C GLY A 356 37.60 1.93 -45.32
N GLU A 357 36.30 2.12 -45.13
CA GLU A 357 35.76 3.17 -44.26
C GLU A 357 35.17 2.58 -42.98
N LYS A 358 35.69 3.00 -41.82
CA LYS A 358 35.04 2.72 -40.54
C LYS A 358 33.75 3.53 -40.50
N VAL A 359 32.60 2.89 -40.71
CA VAL A 359 31.31 3.45 -40.33
C VAL A 359 31.28 3.46 -38.80
N ALA A 360 31.80 4.52 -38.20
CA ALA A 360 31.73 4.74 -36.77
C ALA A 360 30.29 5.16 -36.45
N PHE A 361 29.56 4.32 -35.73
CA PHE A 361 28.35 4.77 -35.05
C PHE A 361 28.81 5.62 -33.88
N ASP A 362 28.84 6.94 -34.06
CA ASP A 362 29.46 7.86 -33.11
C ASP A 362 28.66 7.90 -31.81
N LEU A 363 29.33 7.49 -30.73
CA LEU A 363 28.90 7.73 -29.37
C LEU A 363 29.30 9.14 -28.97
N VAL A 364 28.40 10.11 -29.10
CA VAL A 364 28.66 11.47 -28.67
C VAL A 364 28.34 11.56 -27.17
N THR A 365 29.40 11.65 -26.36
CA THR A 365 29.27 11.83 -24.92
C THR A 365 29.66 13.27 -24.59
N ILE A 366 28.70 14.05 -24.12
CA ILE A 366 28.90 15.43 -23.67
C ILE A 366 28.79 15.42 -22.15
N GLU A 367 29.91 15.69 -21.48
CA GLU A 367 29.99 15.75 -20.03
C GLU A 367 30.12 17.20 -19.56
N ASN A 368 29.29 17.58 -18.59
CA ASN A 368 29.43 18.79 -17.79
C ASN A 368 29.39 18.39 -16.30
N ILE A 369 29.86 19.26 -15.39
CA ILE A 369 29.83 19.03 -13.95
C ILE A 369 28.38 18.75 -13.52
N GLY A 370 28.07 17.48 -13.27
CA GLY A 370 26.74 17.00 -12.85
C GLY A 370 25.80 16.52 -13.95
N HIS A 371 26.14 16.63 -15.24
CA HIS A 371 25.28 16.18 -16.34
C HIS A 371 26.06 15.38 -17.39
N LEU A 372 25.62 14.13 -17.61
CA LEU A 372 26.11 13.25 -18.67
C LEU A 372 25.04 13.20 -19.78
N HIS A 373 25.34 13.75 -20.95
CA HIS A 373 24.50 13.61 -22.15
C HIS A 373 25.15 12.58 -23.07
N VAL A 374 24.54 11.41 -23.18
CA VAL A 374 24.97 10.36 -24.11
C VAL A 374 23.99 10.33 -25.28
N GLN A 375 24.48 10.55 -26.49
CA GLN A 375 23.70 10.44 -27.70
C GLN A 375 24.22 9.27 -28.55
N TYR A 376 23.32 8.34 -28.85
CA TYR A 376 23.57 7.21 -29.75
C TYR A 376 22.90 7.50 -31.09
N SER A 377 23.65 7.48 -32.19
CA SER A 377 23.09 7.50 -33.54
C SER A 377 22.96 6.08 -34.06
N THR A 378 21.73 5.54 -34.09
CA THR A 378 21.44 4.23 -34.69
C THR A 378 20.65 4.41 -35.98
N ILE A 379 21.07 3.75 -37.05
CA ILE A 379 20.33 3.69 -38.31
C ILE A 379 19.52 2.40 -38.33
N THR A 380 18.22 2.51 -38.58
CA THR A 380 17.28 1.37 -38.57
C THR A 380 16.35 1.49 -39.77
N ALA A 381 16.10 0.39 -40.48
CA ALA A 381 15.11 0.36 -41.55
C ALA A 381 13.71 0.15 -40.93
N VAL A 382 12.77 1.00 -41.34
CA VAL A 382 11.39 1.01 -40.84
C VAL A 382 10.40 0.95 -42.01
N SER A 383 9.28 0.26 -41.83
CA SER A 383 8.19 0.32 -42.81
C SER A 383 7.53 1.71 -42.85
N PRO A 384 6.99 2.15 -44.00
CA PRO A 384 6.46 3.52 -44.15
C PRO A 384 5.35 3.89 -43.18
N ASN A 385 4.60 2.90 -42.70
CA ASN A 385 3.49 3.03 -41.76
C ASN A 385 3.90 2.91 -40.27
N VAL A 386 5.20 2.86 -39.94
CA VAL A 386 5.67 2.74 -38.54
C VAL A 386 5.06 3.84 -37.67
N PHE A 387 5.03 5.10 -38.14
CA PHE A 387 4.51 6.22 -37.36
C PHE A 387 2.98 6.19 -37.15
N ASP A 388 2.24 5.51 -38.03
CA ASP A 388 0.79 5.33 -37.90
C ASP A 388 0.43 4.16 -36.97
N THR A 389 1.38 3.23 -36.77
CA THR A 389 1.18 1.99 -35.99
C THR A 389 1.81 2.06 -34.60
N THR A 390 2.83 2.90 -34.40
CA THR A 390 3.43 3.16 -33.09
C THR A 390 2.68 4.27 -32.37
N GLY A 391 2.54 4.15 -31.05
CA GLY A 391 1.79 5.11 -30.27
C GLY A 391 2.39 6.51 -30.38
N SER A 392 1.62 7.47 -30.93
CA SER A 392 2.02 8.89 -31.05
C SER A 392 2.36 9.56 -29.72
N GLN A 393 1.98 8.92 -28.61
CA GLN A 393 2.24 9.35 -27.24
C GLN A 393 3.73 9.26 -26.85
N PHE A 394 4.51 8.41 -27.52
CA PHE A 394 5.90 8.12 -27.16
C PHE A 394 6.92 8.58 -28.21
N LEU A 395 6.46 8.96 -29.41
CA LEU A 395 7.31 9.41 -30.51
C LEU A 395 7.23 10.92 -30.67
N ARG A 396 8.35 11.61 -30.42
CA ARG A 396 8.51 13.03 -30.73
C ARG A 396 9.38 13.17 -31.97
N VAL A 397 8.76 13.47 -33.11
CA VAL A 397 9.48 13.72 -34.38
C VAL A 397 9.91 15.18 -34.40
N SER A 398 11.22 15.44 -34.42
CA SER A 398 11.76 16.79 -34.50
C SER A 398 11.81 17.31 -35.94
N GLU A 399 12.11 16.44 -36.90
CA GLU A 399 12.25 16.78 -38.32
C GLU A 399 11.97 15.55 -39.18
N ARG A 400 11.18 15.72 -40.25
CA ARG A 400 10.86 14.68 -41.22
C ARG A 400 11.42 15.08 -42.57
N ILE A 401 12.53 14.45 -42.95
CA ILE A 401 13.10 14.61 -44.29
C ILE A 401 12.45 13.54 -45.17
N ASP A 402 11.37 13.90 -45.86
CA ASP A 402 10.79 13.04 -46.88
C ASP A 402 11.79 12.96 -48.05
N GLY A 403 12.46 11.82 -48.15
CA GLY A 403 13.33 11.49 -49.28
C GLY A 403 12.51 11.34 -50.56
N GLY A 404 12.06 12.46 -51.12
CA GLY A 404 11.74 12.53 -52.54
C GLY A 404 12.97 12.08 -53.30
N ARG A 405 12.83 11.03 -54.12
CA ARG A 405 13.83 10.76 -55.15
C ARG A 405 14.02 12.04 -55.98
N PRO A 406 15.23 12.36 -56.44
CA PRO A 406 15.41 13.41 -57.43
C PRO A 406 14.53 13.17 -58.66
#